data_AF-A0A0F8Z141-F1
#
_entry.id   AF-A0A0F8Z141-F1
#
_cell.length_a   1.000
_cell.length_b   1.000
_cell.length_c   1.000
_cell.angle_alpha   90.00
_cell.angle_beta   90.00
_cell.angle_gamma   90.00
#
_symmetry.space_group_name_H-M   'P 1'
#
loop_
_entity.id
_entity.type
_entity.pdbx_description
1 polymer ?
#
loop_
_entity_poly.entity_id
_entity_poly.type
_entity_poly.pdbx_seq_one_letter_code
_entity_poly.pdbx_strand_id
1 'polypeptide(L)'
;MAGTWTCSEDEDFGSLGSNDVLVTGGTSGTPADFASFVTADRAGEAVLLAATAGLSPTLALTYAIRPVEDLALLISFIVASKTAEADFIFITGTDFAGNAQTESLDVTAGNGTYVSTKYFATISNIDCSDNSAGGGVQWA
;
A
#
# COMPACT_ATOMS: atom_id res chain seq x y z
N MET A 1 39.35 -48.50 3.32
CA MET A 1 38.10 -48.22 2.58
C MET A 1 37.37 -47.15 3.37
N ALA A 2 37.54 -45.88 2.98
CA ALA A 2 36.87 -44.76 3.63
C ALA A 2 35.61 -44.46 2.80
N GLY A 3 34.43 -44.68 3.39
CA GLY A 3 33.16 -44.33 2.77
C GLY A 3 32.96 -42.83 2.84
N THR A 4 32.80 -42.20 1.69
CA THR A 4 32.40 -40.79 1.58
C THR A 4 30.91 -40.71 1.89
N TRP A 5 30.54 -39.98 2.94
CA TRP A 5 29.16 -39.60 3.20
C TRP A 5 28.87 -38.31 2.44
N THR A 6 28.01 -38.36 1.44
CA THR A 6 27.44 -37.18 0.79
C THR A 6 26.11 -36.86 1.46
N CYS A 7 26.03 -35.72 2.15
CA CYS A 7 24.74 -35.13 2.48
C CYS A 7 24.18 -34.50 1.20
N SER A 8 23.19 -35.16 0.60
CA SER A 8 22.34 -34.52 -0.41
C SER A 8 21.20 -33.83 0.33
N GLU A 9 21.17 -32.51 0.29
CA GLU A 9 19.95 -31.73 0.55
C GLU A 9 19.05 -31.86 -0.68
N ASP A 10 18.60 -33.09 -0.96
CA ASP A 10 17.45 -33.30 -1.82
C ASP A 10 16.24 -33.16 -0.90
N GLU A 11 15.86 -31.91 -0.64
CA GLU A 11 14.45 -31.61 -0.35
C GLU A 11 13.72 -31.91 -1.66
N ASP A 12 13.41 -33.20 -1.86
CA ASP A 12 12.57 -33.72 -2.92
C ASP A 12 11.23 -32.96 -2.84
N PHE A 13 11.15 -31.84 -3.55
CA PHE A 13 9.92 -31.08 -3.79
C PHE A 13 9.04 -31.97 -4.67
N GLY A 14 8.38 -32.90 -3.98
CA GLY A 14 7.63 -33.99 -4.57
C GLY A 14 6.70 -33.50 -5.66
N SER A 15 6.81 -34.16 -6.81
CA SER A 15 5.89 -34.10 -7.94
C SER A 15 4.43 -33.96 -7.51
N LEU A 16 3.89 -32.74 -7.52
CA LEU A 16 2.46 -32.47 -7.49
C LEU A 16 2.14 -31.16 -8.19
N GLY A 17 2.10 -31.13 -9.52
CA GLY A 17 1.34 -30.13 -10.32
C GLY A 17 1.34 -28.68 -9.80
N SER A 18 2.45 -28.23 -9.22
CA SER A 18 2.46 -27.10 -8.33
C SER A 18 2.71 -25.86 -9.15
N ASN A 19 1.94 -24.81 -8.91
CA ASN A 19 2.25 -23.47 -9.42
C ASN A 19 3.42 -22.89 -8.60
N ASP A 20 4.53 -23.62 -8.54
CA ASP A 20 5.72 -23.23 -7.82
C ASP A 20 6.39 -22.10 -8.57
N VAL A 21 6.40 -20.93 -7.92
CA VAL A 21 7.14 -19.77 -8.39
C VAL A 21 8.54 -19.88 -7.82
N LEU A 22 9.51 -20.23 -8.67
CA LEU A 22 10.92 -20.16 -8.29
C LEU A 22 11.34 -18.70 -8.31
N VAL A 23 11.55 -18.18 -7.12
CA VAL A 23 11.96 -16.81 -6.94
C VAL A 23 13.49 -16.73 -7.06
N THR A 24 13.99 -16.29 -8.22
CA THR A 24 15.42 -16.09 -8.45
C THR A 24 15.82 -14.66 -8.08
N GLY A 25 16.63 -14.49 -7.04
CA GLY A 25 17.09 -13.17 -6.62
C GLY A 25 18.07 -13.14 -5.45
N GLY A 26 18.44 -14.30 -4.90
CA GLY A 26 19.37 -14.41 -3.79
C GLY A 26 20.32 -15.58 -3.96
N THR A 27 21.49 -15.49 -3.34
CA THR A 27 22.39 -16.65 -3.18
C THR A 27 22.12 -17.30 -1.83
N SER A 28 22.59 -18.53 -1.58
CA SER A 28 22.48 -19.14 -0.24
C SER A 28 23.12 -18.28 0.86
N GLY A 29 24.08 -17.42 0.52
CA GLY A 29 24.69 -16.45 1.43
C GLY A 29 23.99 -15.08 1.48
N THR A 30 23.02 -14.82 0.62
CA THR A 30 22.22 -13.59 0.59
C THR A 30 20.85 -13.90 0.01
N PRO A 31 19.98 -14.62 0.75
CA PRO A 31 18.66 -14.97 0.26
C PRO A 31 17.88 -13.69 -0.04
N ALA A 32 17.10 -13.71 -1.13
CA ALA A 32 16.21 -12.61 -1.43
C ALA A 32 15.11 -12.57 -0.38
N ASP A 33 14.95 -11.43 0.28
CA ASP A 33 13.87 -11.20 1.23
C ASP A 33 12.68 -10.51 0.54
N PHE A 34 11.54 -10.44 1.22
CA PHE A 34 10.37 -9.73 0.70
C PHE A 34 10.67 -8.25 0.37
N ALA A 35 11.60 -7.61 1.08
CA ALA A 35 11.96 -6.22 0.86
C ALA A 35 12.66 -6.01 -0.50
N SER A 36 13.50 -6.96 -0.92
CA SER A 36 14.14 -6.95 -2.23
C SER A 36 13.13 -7.08 -3.38
N PHE A 37 12.07 -7.88 -3.23
CA PHE A 37 10.99 -8.00 -4.22
C PHE A 37 10.19 -6.72 -4.36
N VAL A 38 9.83 -6.09 -3.25
CA VAL A 38 9.13 -4.81 -3.25
C VAL A 38 9.99 -3.73 -3.92
N THR A 39 11.30 -3.72 -3.66
CA THR A 39 12.23 -2.77 -4.27
C THR A 39 12.35 -2.96 -5.79
N ALA A 40 12.47 -4.21 -6.26
CA ALA A 40 12.52 -4.53 -7.68
C ALA A 40 11.19 -4.23 -8.40
N ASP A 41 10.05 -4.50 -7.77
CA ASP A 41 8.71 -4.18 -8.30
C ASP A 41 8.54 -2.66 -8.49
N ARG A 42 8.96 -1.85 -7.50
CA ARG A 42 8.96 -0.38 -7.60
C ARG A 42 9.84 0.18 -8.71
N ALA A 43 10.94 -0.48 -9.02
CA ALA A 43 11.81 -0.12 -10.13
C ALA A 43 11.23 -0.54 -11.51
N GLY A 44 10.14 -1.33 -11.53
CA GLY A 44 9.62 -1.96 -12.74
C GLY A 44 10.50 -3.12 -13.24
N GLU A 45 11.36 -3.63 -12.37
CA GLU A 45 12.39 -4.63 -12.69
C GLU A 45 12.07 -6.02 -12.09
N ALA A 46 10.93 -6.17 -11.40
CA ALA A 46 10.50 -7.45 -10.87
C ALA A 46 10.21 -8.45 -12.00
N VAL A 47 11.05 -9.48 -12.09
CA VAL A 47 10.90 -10.60 -13.02
C VAL A 47 10.73 -11.88 -12.23
N LEU A 48 9.55 -12.49 -12.31
CA LEU A 48 9.33 -13.84 -11.82
C LEU A 48 9.63 -14.82 -12.96
N LEU A 49 10.57 -15.74 -12.74
CA LEU A 49 10.82 -16.84 -13.66
C LEU A 49 10.00 -18.05 -13.21
N ALA A 50 9.18 -18.61 -14.11
CA ALA A 50 8.55 -19.89 -13.81
C ALA A 50 9.62 -20.99 -13.78
N ALA A 51 9.54 -21.89 -12.80
CA ALA A 51 10.58 -22.84 -12.40
C ALA A 51 10.91 -23.95 -13.44
N THR A 52 10.42 -23.88 -14.67
CA THR A 52 10.63 -24.94 -15.67
C THR A 52 11.91 -24.70 -16.45
N ALA A 53 12.93 -25.53 -16.18
CA ALA A 53 14.18 -25.53 -16.94
C ALA A 53 13.92 -25.67 -18.45
N GLY A 54 14.50 -24.77 -19.25
CA GLY A 54 14.50 -24.86 -20.72
C GLY A 54 13.37 -24.12 -21.45
N LEU A 55 12.49 -23.43 -20.74
CA LEU A 55 11.59 -22.43 -21.31
C LEU A 55 11.98 -21.06 -20.72
N SER A 56 11.78 -19.98 -21.47
CA SER A 56 11.71 -18.63 -20.88
C SER A 56 10.25 -18.29 -20.58
N PRO A 57 9.62 -18.81 -19.51
CA PRO A 57 8.35 -18.27 -19.07
C PRO A 57 8.66 -17.10 -18.14
N THR A 58 9.00 -15.95 -18.72
CA THR A 58 8.86 -14.70 -17.98
C THR A 58 7.39 -14.58 -17.62
N LEU A 59 7.05 -14.75 -16.35
CA LEU A 59 5.71 -14.50 -15.86
C LEU A 59 5.57 -13.00 -15.68
N ALA A 60 5.00 -12.34 -16.69
CA ALA A 60 4.61 -10.95 -16.56
C ALA A 60 3.44 -10.88 -15.57
N LEU A 61 3.69 -10.23 -14.44
CA LEU A 61 2.65 -9.94 -13.47
C LEU A 61 1.74 -8.83 -14.02
N THR A 62 0.45 -9.13 -14.21
CA THR A 62 -0.55 -8.10 -14.56
C THR A 62 -0.78 -7.12 -13.41
N TYR A 63 -0.59 -7.59 -12.19
CA TYR A 63 -0.70 -6.81 -10.96
C TYR A 63 0.62 -6.91 -10.20
N ALA A 64 1.17 -5.75 -9.85
CA ALA A 64 2.37 -5.64 -9.02
C ALA A 64 2.20 -6.42 -7.71
N ILE A 65 3.27 -7.06 -7.23
CA ILE A 65 3.29 -7.69 -5.89
C ILE A 65 3.41 -6.56 -4.89
N ARG A 66 2.29 -5.89 -4.63
CA ARG A 66 2.17 -4.90 -3.57
C ARG A 66 1.46 -5.59 -2.41
N PRO A 67 2.16 -5.94 -1.32
CA PRO A 67 1.50 -5.97 -0.01
C PRO A 67 0.74 -4.64 0.15
N VAL A 68 -0.37 -4.60 0.89
CA VAL A 68 -1.15 -3.36 1.15
C VAL A 68 -0.21 -2.24 1.65
N GLU A 69 0.35 -1.46 0.73
CA GLU A 69 1.36 -0.43 1.01
C GLU A 69 0.77 0.97 0.94
N ASP A 70 -0.39 1.13 0.30
CA ASP A 70 -1.29 2.24 0.58
C ASP A 70 -1.92 2.00 1.96
N LEU A 71 -1.12 2.26 2.98
CA LEU A 71 -1.57 2.37 4.37
C LEU A 71 -2.42 3.63 4.59
N ALA A 72 -2.65 4.44 3.56
CA ALA A 72 -3.37 5.69 3.63
C ALA A 72 -4.31 5.88 2.44
N LEU A 73 -5.43 6.56 2.67
CA LEU A 73 -6.49 6.79 1.67
C LEU A 73 -6.87 8.26 1.62
N LEU A 74 -7.39 8.69 0.47
CA LEU A 74 -8.11 9.96 0.37
C LEU A 74 -9.52 9.79 0.95
N ILE A 75 -10.04 10.87 1.54
CA ILE A 75 -11.34 10.89 2.19
C ILE A 75 -12.26 11.76 1.36
N SER A 76 -13.45 11.23 1.03
CA SER A 76 -14.48 11.97 0.31
C SER A 76 -15.61 12.34 1.26
N PHE A 77 -15.96 13.63 1.28
CA PHE A 77 -17.08 14.18 2.04
C PHE A 77 -18.20 14.60 1.09
N ILE A 78 -19.43 14.25 1.45
CA ILE A 78 -20.63 14.71 0.76
C ILE A 78 -21.29 15.74 1.66
N VAL A 79 -21.25 17.00 1.25
CA VAL A 79 -21.92 18.10 1.95
C VAL A 79 -23.29 18.30 1.32
N ALA A 80 -24.33 18.15 2.13
CA ALA A 80 -25.72 18.31 1.72
C ALA A 80 -26.44 19.28 2.67
N SER A 81 -27.49 19.94 2.17
CA SER A 81 -28.36 20.84 2.95
C SER A 81 -27.64 22.03 3.61
N LYS A 82 -26.51 22.49 3.06
CA LYS A 82 -25.81 23.69 3.53
C LYS A 82 -26.65 24.94 3.29
N THR A 83 -26.85 25.74 4.34
CA THR A 83 -27.73 26.94 4.33
C THR A 83 -27.00 28.27 4.13
N ALA A 84 -25.72 28.22 3.79
CA ALA A 84 -24.81 29.32 3.42
C ALA A 84 -24.19 30.09 4.60
N GLU A 85 -23.02 29.63 5.04
CA GLU A 85 -21.93 30.42 5.64
C GLU A 85 -20.57 29.92 5.10
N ALA A 86 -19.47 30.62 5.41
CA ALA A 86 -18.11 30.12 5.17
C ALA A 86 -17.87 28.93 6.10
N ASP A 87 -17.58 27.77 5.53
CA ASP A 87 -17.66 26.49 6.23
C ASP A 87 -16.49 25.62 5.80
N PHE A 88 -15.91 24.91 6.77
CA PHE A 88 -14.69 24.14 6.61
C PHE A 88 -14.80 22.78 7.27
N ILE A 89 -14.18 21.76 6.65
CA ILE A 89 -13.98 20.44 7.24
C ILE A 89 -12.51 20.30 7.61
N PHE A 90 -12.23 20.11 8.90
CA PHE A 90 -10.90 19.86 9.41
C PHE A 90 -10.72 18.38 9.69
N ILE A 91 -9.70 17.79 9.08
CA ILE A 91 -9.35 16.39 9.24
C ILE A 91 -8.03 16.35 10.00
N THR A 92 -8.01 15.67 11.14
CA THR A 92 -6.77 15.41 11.88
C THR A 92 -6.52 13.91 11.93
N GLY A 93 -5.28 13.52 11.69
CA GLY A 93 -4.92 12.11 11.59
C GLY A 93 -3.43 11.91 11.38
N THR A 94 -3.07 10.72 10.88
CA THR A 94 -1.68 10.39 10.54
C THR A 94 -1.52 10.06 9.05
N ASP A 95 -0.33 10.26 8.51
CA ASP A 95 0.06 9.75 7.19
C ASP A 95 0.46 8.26 7.25
N PHE A 96 0.86 7.70 6.10
CA PHE A 96 1.35 6.31 5.98
C PHE A 96 2.63 6.04 6.78
N ALA A 97 3.39 7.08 7.14
CA ALA A 97 4.60 7.00 7.95
C ALA A 97 4.32 7.22 9.45
N GLY A 98 3.07 7.42 9.84
CA GLY A 98 2.65 7.67 11.22
C GLY A 98 2.84 9.11 11.70
N ASN A 99 3.20 10.05 10.82
CA ASN A 99 3.33 11.46 11.19
C ASN A 99 1.95 12.11 11.31
N ALA A 100 1.76 12.91 12.36
CA ALA A 100 0.53 13.66 12.54
C ALA A 100 0.39 14.75 11.46
N GLN A 101 -0.82 14.91 10.94
CA GLN A 101 -1.16 15.93 9.95
C GLN A 101 -2.59 16.42 10.13
N THR A 102 -2.81 17.65 9.69
CA THR A 102 -4.13 18.27 9.60
C THR A 102 -4.36 18.79 8.18
N GLU A 103 -5.59 18.66 7.70
CA GLU A 103 -6.09 19.25 6.47
C GLU A 103 -7.35 20.05 6.75
N SER A 104 -7.54 21.16 6.03
CA SER A 104 -8.77 21.95 6.02
C SER A 104 -9.32 21.97 4.60
N LEU A 105 -10.56 21.55 4.44
CA LEU A 105 -11.30 21.59 3.18
C LEU A 105 -12.28 22.76 3.23
N ASP A 106 -12.11 23.72 2.33
CA ASP A 106 -13.07 24.80 2.14
C ASP A 106 -14.31 24.28 1.39
N VAL A 107 -15.46 24.29 2.06
CA VAL A 107 -16.75 23.87 1.49
C VAL A 107 -17.69 25.05 1.26
N THR A 108 -17.14 26.27 1.23
CA THR A 108 -17.90 27.52 1.05
C THR A 108 -18.70 27.50 -0.25
N ALA A 109 -18.21 26.80 -1.29
CA ALA A 109 -18.87 26.64 -2.58
C ALA A 109 -20.26 25.97 -2.53
N GLY A 110 -20.64 25.38 -1.39
CA GLY A 110 -22.00 24.88 -1.16
C GLY A 110 -22.08 23.35 -1.14
N ASN A 111 -23.26 22.83 -1.44
CA ASN A 111 -23.49 21.38 -1.51
C ASN A 111 -22.61 20.76 -2.61
N GLY A 112 -22.00 19.61 -2.31
CA GLY A 112 -21.12 18.95 -3.26
C GLY A 112 -20.26 17.86 -2.63
N THR A 113 -19.36 17.31 -3.45
CA THR A 113 -18.37 16.34 -3.03
C THR A 113 -17.01 17.02 -2.91
N TYR A 114 -16.40 16.89 -1.73
CA TYR A 114 -15.09 17.43 -1.42
C TYR A 114 -14.16 16.28 -1.07
N VAL A 115 -13.02 16.21 -1.75
CA VAL A 115 -12.05 15.12 -1.58
C VAL A 115 -10.81 15.70 -0.93
N SER A 116 -10.26 14.99 0.05
CA SER A 116 -9.00 15.35 0.67
C SER A 116 -7.87 15.37 -0.36
N THR A 117 -6.92 16.27 -0.19
CA THR A 117 -5.68 16.34 -0.97
C THR A 117 -4.55 15.57 -0.30
N LYS A 118 -4.66 15.34 1.02
CA LYS A 118 -3.74 14.51 1.78
C LYS A 118 -4.29 13.10 1.96
N TYR A 119 -3.38 12.15 1.97
CA TYR A 119 -3.65 10.74 2.26
C TYR A 119 -3.57 10.50 3.77
N PHE A 120 -4.61 9.91 4.34
CA PHE A 120 -4.69 9.61 5.77
C PHE A 120 -4.68 8.10 6.02
N ALA A 121 -3.80 7.65 6.92
CA ALA A 121 -3.76 6.28 7.41
C ALA A 121 -4.71 6.07 8.58
N THR A 122 -4.76 7.03 9.50
CA THR A 122 -5.72 7.06 10.58
C THR A 122 -6.35 8.45 10.66
N ILE A 123 -7.61 8.51 11.05
CA ILE A 123 -8.32 9.76 11.32
C ILE A 123 -8.63 9.75 12.82
N SER A 124 -8.09 10.73 13.54
CA SER A 124 -8.33 10.89 14.97
C SER A 124 -9.47 11.87 15.26
N ASN A 125 -9.70 12.84 14.38
CA ASN A 125 -10.79 13.78 14.51
C ASN A 125 -11.26 14.31 13.15
N ILE A 126 -12.56 14.53 13.03
CA ILE A 126 -13.17 15.29 11.95
C ILE A 126 -14.00 16.39 12.61
N ASP A 127 -13.68 17.63 12.30
CA ASP A 127 -14.37 18.81 12.84
C ASP A 127 -14.97 19.62 11.69
N CYS A 128 -16.28 19.82 11.72
CA CYS A 128 -17.00 20.64 10.75
C CYS A 128 -17.26 21.99 11.43
N SER A 129 -16.73 23.08 10.88
CA SER A 129 -16.69 24.38 11.57
C SER A 129 -16.96 25.52 10.59
N ASP A 130 -17.68 26.53 11.07
CA ASP A 130 -17.92 27.81 10.39
C ASP A 130 -16.72 28.79 10.47
N ASN A 131 -15.68 28.41 11.25
CA ASN A 131 -14.45 29.18 11.39
C ASN A 131 -13.30 28.59 10.54
N SER A 132 -12.61 29.43 9.78
CA SER A 132 -11.47 29.05 8.94
C SER A 132 -10.23 28.61 9.72
N ALA A 133 -10.18 28.89 11.03
CA ALA A 133 -9.12 28.44 11.93
C ALA A 133 -9.48 27.18 12.75
N GLY A 134 -10.69 26.63 12.57
CA GLY A 134 -11.22 25.49 13.34
C GLY A 134 -11.85 25.89 14.68
N GLY A 135 -12.53 24.94 15.34
CA GLY A 135 -13.13 25.14 16.66
C GLY A 135 -14.30 26.13 16.71
N GLY A 136 -14.96 26.39 15.58
CA GLY A 136 -16.18 27.18 15.47
C GLY A 136 -17.43 26.42 15.92
N VAL A 137 -18.62 26.92 15.57
CA VAL A 137 -19.87 26.19 15.84
C VAL A 137 -19.88 24.95 14.97
N GLN A 138 -20.01 23.79 15.61
CA GLN A 138 -20.13 22.53 14.88
C GLN A 138 -21.47 22.52 14.12
N TRP A 139 -21.44 22.12 12.84
CA TRP A 139 -22.66 22.00 12.06
C TRP A 139 -23.65 21.08 12.78
N ALA A 140 -24.86 21.58 13.02
CA ALA A 140 -25.93 20.88 13.73
C ALA A 140 -26.70 19.91 12.82
#